data_AF-A0A2R6F573-F1
#
_entry.id   AF-A0A2R6F573-F1
#
_cell.length_a   1.000
_cell.length_b   1.000
_cell.length_c   1.000
_cell.angle_alpha   90.00
_cell.angle_beta   90.00
_cell.angle_gamma   90.00
#
_symmetry.space_group_name_H-M   'P 1'
#
loop_
_entity.id
_entity.type
_entity.pdbx_description
1 polymer ?
#
loop_
_entity_poly.entity_id
_entity_poly.type
_entity_poly.pdbx_seq_one_letter_code
_entity_poly.pdbx_strand_id
1 'polypeptide(L)' 'MARDYDFWLFDLDGTLVDVEPAYPVEVIERVGDRLGQGFSEREAALLWYGQGDARRDCLAERDVDP' A
#
# COMPACT_ATOMS: atom_id res chain seq x y z
N MET A 1 -8.71 -14.56 27.03
CA MET A 1 -7.69 -14.63 25.96
C MET A 1 -8.21 -14.28 24.54
N ALA A 2 -9.31 -13.55 24.46
CA ALA A 2 -9.80 -12.84 23.26
C ALA A 2 -10.94 -11.93 23.76
N ARG A 3 -11.73 -12.45 24.70
CA ARG A 3 -12.76 -11.72 25.43
C ARG A 3 -12.26 -10.64 26.41
N ASP A 4 -10.96 -10.31 26.40
CA ASP A 4 -10.36 -9.36 27.36
C ASP A 4 -10.18 -7.95 26.77
N TYR A 5 -10.60 -7.76 25.51
CA TYR A 5 -10.64 -6.45 24.85
C TYR A 5 -12.09 -6.03 24.64
N ASP A 6 -12.40 -4.78 24.96
CA ASP A 6 -13.73 -4.21 24.73
C ASP A 6 -14.01 -4.00 23.23
N PHE A 7 -12.96 -3.83 22.42
CA PHE A 7 -13.05 -3.62 20.97
C PHE A 7 -11.91 -4.28 20.22
N TRP A 8 -12.17 -4.58 18.96
CA TRP A 8 -11.20 -5.10 18.00
C TRP A 8 -11.16 -4.18 16.79
N LEU A 9 -9.96 -3.78 16.40
CA LEU A 9 -9.72 -3.06 15.15
C LEU A 9 -9.05 -4.02 14.19
N PHE A 10 -9.72 -4.31 13.09
CA PHE A 10 -9.19 -5.13 12.00
C PHE A 10 -8.85 -4.23 10.83
N ASP A 11 -7.75 -4.56 10.17
CA ASP A 11 -7.54 -4.10 8.79
C ASP A 11 -8.62 -4.69 7.88
N LEU A 12 -8.83 -4.09 6.72
CA LEU A 12 -9.85 -4.55 5.78
C LEU A 12 -9.28 -5.59 4.82
N ASP A 13 -8.33 -5.17 3.99
CA ASP A 13 -7.82 -5.94 2.87
C ASP A 13 -6.86 -7.04 3.33
N GLY A 14 -7.10 -8.28 2.93
CA GLY A 14 -6.31 -9.45 3.36
C GLY A 14 -6.56 -9.87 4.81
N THR A 15 -7.45 -9.17 5.54
CA THR A 15 -7.87 -9.52 6.91
C THR A 15 -9.35 -9.89 6.96
N LEU A 16 -10.23 -8.95 6.60
CA LEU A 16 -11.68 -9.20 6.54
C LEU A 16 -12.14 -9.52 5.12
N VAL A 17 -11.48 -8.93 4.12
CA VAL A 17 -11.76 -9.13 2.70
C VAL A 17 -10.63 -9.94 2.08
N ASP A 18 -10.99 -11.03 1.40
CA ASP A 18 -10.04 -11.79 0.60
C ASP A 18 -9.78 -11.02 -0.71
N VAL A 19 -8.66 -10.29 -0.74
CA VAL A 19 -8.25 -9.50 -1.89
C VAL A 19 -7.25 -10.29 -2.72
N GLU A 20 -7.35 -10.14 -4.04
CA GLU A 20 -6.39 -10.77 -4.93
C GLU A 20 -4.98 -10.21 -4.70
N PRO A 21 -3.93 -11.04 -4.49
CA PRO A 21 -2.59 -10.57 -4.18
C PRO A 21 -2.00 -9.62 -5.23
N ALA A 22 -2.45 -9.73 -6.49
CA ALA A 22 -2.02 -8.87 -7.58
C ALA A 22 -2.62 -7.45 -7.53
N TYR A 23 -3.74 -7.26 -6.82
CA TYR A 23 -4.51 -6.02 -6.86
C TYR A 23 -3.69 -4.77 -6.48
N PRO A 24 -2.91 -4.74 -5.38
CA PRO A 24 -2.08 -3.59 -5.06
C PRO A 24 -1.07 -3.25 -6.16
N VAL A 25 -0.44 -4.26 -6.75
CA VAL A 25 0.57 -4.08 -7.81
C VAL A 25 -0.06 -3.48 -9.06
N GLU A 26 -1.20 -4.04 -9.51
CA GLU A 26 -1.93 -3.54 -10.69
C GLU A 26 -2.49 -2.12 -10.49
N VAL A 27 -2.89 -1.77 -9.28
CA VAL A 27 -3.32 -0.39 -8.98
C VAL A 27 -2.12 0.56 -9.06
N ILE A 28 -1.01 0.23 -8.40
CA ILE A 28 0.18 1.09 -8.41
C ILE A 28 0.77 1.22 -9.80
N GLU A 29 0.81 0.15 -10.60
CA GLU A 29 1.25 0.20 -11.99
C GLU A 29 0.42 1.21 -12.80
N ARG A 30 -0.92 1.14 -12.72
CA ARG A 30 -1.81 2.09 -13.40
C ARG A 30 -1.67 3.53 -12.91
N VAL A 31 -1.31 3.74 -11.65
CA VAL A 31 -1.01 5.09 -11.13
C VAL A 31 0.33 5.56 -11.68
N GLY A 32 1.35 4.71 -11.63
CA GLY A 32 2.68 4.96 -12.17
C GLY A 32 2.64 5.34 -13.65
N ASP A 33 1.89 4.60 -14.47
CA ASP A 33 1.71 4.90 -15.90
C ASP A 33 1.20 6.32 -16.15
N ARG A 34 0.26 6.80 -15.30
CA ARG A 34 -0.28 8.16 -15.41
C ARG A 34 0.70 9.23 -14.94
N LEU A 35 1.59 8.88 -14.02
CA LEU A 35 2.66 9.74 -13.52
C LEU A 35 3.92 9.66 -14.38
N GLY A 36 3.99 8.76 -15.37
CA GLY A 36 5.20 8.49 -16.12
C GLY A 36 6.30 7.81 -15.29
N GLN A 37 5.92 7.06 -14.26
CA GLN A 37 6.83 6.41 -13.30
C GLN A 37 6.64 4.90 -13.30
N GLY A 38 7.75 4.16 -13.36
CA GLY A 38 7.75 2.71 -13.11
C GLY A 38 8.01 2.43 -11.63
N PHE A 39 7.22 1.56 -11.02
CA PHE A 39 7.43 1.05 -9.67
C PHE A 39 7.65 -0.45 -9.70
N SER A 40 8.67 -0.94 -9.00
CA SER A 40 8.87 -2.37 -8.75
C SER A 40 7.78 -2.92 -7.82
N GLU A 41 7.56 -4.23 -7.82
CA GLU A 41 6.61 -4.87 -6.88
C GLU A 41 6.90 -4.53 -5.42
N ARG A 42 8.19 -4.42 -5.05
CA ARG A 42 8.62 -4.01 -3.70
C ARG A 42 8.19 -2.58 -3.39
N GLU A 43 8.38 -1.67 -4.35
CA GLU A 43 7.97 -0.27 -4.19
C GLU A 43 6.44 -0.15 -4.18
N ALA A 44 5.72 -0.92 -4.99
CA ALA A 44 4.26 -0.98 -4.95
C ALA A 44 3.74 -1.45 -3.60
N ALA A 45 4.35 -2.49 -3.02
CA ALA A 45 4.03 -2.95 -1.67
C ALA A 45 4.35 -1.88 -0.61
N LEU A 46 5.45 -1.15 -0.77
CA LEU A 46 5.83 -0.06 0.13
C LEU A 46 4.89 1.16 0.00
N LEU A 47 4.41 1.47 -1.20
CA LEU A 47 3.42 2.53 -1.43
C LEU A 47 2.05 2.14 -0.87
N TRP A 48 1.69 0.86 -0.92
CA TRP A 48 0.42 0.34 -0.42
C TRP A 48 0.39 0.18 1.10
N TYR A 49 1.36 -0.56 1.66
CA TYR A 49 1.41 -0.93 3.08
C TYR A 49 2.31 -0.03 3.93
N GLY A 50 3.14 0.82 3.32
CA GLY A 50 4.13 1.63 4.02
C GLY A 50 3.50 2.60 5.01
N GLN A 51 4.05 2.62 6.23
CA GLN A 51 3.64 3.54 7.28
C GLN A 51 4.68 4.66 7.46
N GLY A 52 4.26 5.78 8.04
CA GLY A 52 5.15 6.91 8.32
C GLY A 52 5.69 7.55 7.04
N ASP A 53 7.00 7.84 7.03
CA ASP A 53 7.70 8.56 5.96
C ASP A 53 8.01 7.72 4.72
N ALA A 54 7.95 6.38 4.81
CA ALA A 54 8.38 5.49 3.72
C ALA A 54 7.71 5.81 2.38
N ARG A 55 6.41 6.15 2.40
CA ARG A 55 5.66 6.53 1.18
C ARG A 55 6.16 7.85 0.60
N ARG A 56 6.39 8.85 1.45
CA ARG A 56 6.92 10.16 1.04
C ARG A 56 8.31 10.00 0.44
N ASP A 57 9.18 9.25 1.09
CA ASP A 57 10.55 9.05 0.63
C ASP A 57 10.58 8.37 -0.74
N CYS A 58 9.75 7.33 -0.93
CA CYS A 58 9.64 6.62 -2.21
C CYS A 58 9.17 7.52 -3.37
N LEU A 59 8.24 8.44 -3.11
CA LEU A 59 7.73 9.39 -4.11
C LEU A 59 8.73 10.54 -4.37
N ALA A 60 9.37 11.05 -3.33
CA ALA A 60 10.36 12.13 -3.43
C ALA A 60 11.59 11.73 -4.25
N GLU A 61 12.05 10.48 -4.15
CA GLU A 61 13.12 9.93 -4.99
C GLU A 61 12.81 9.97 -6.49
N ARG A 62 11.53 10.14 -6.86
CA ARG A 62 11.02 10.19 -8.24
C ARG A 62 10.52 11.57 -8.65
N ASP A 63 10.74 12.60 -7.83
CA ASP A 63 10.24 13.96 -8.04
C ASP A 63 8.70 14.00 -8.21
N VAL A 64 8.01 13.09 -7.50
CA VAL A 64 6.55 13.03 -7.45
C VAL A 64 6.08 13.67 -6.14
N ASP A 65 5.24 14.70 -6.27
CA ASP A 65 4.59 15.36 -5.13
C ASP A 65 3.34 14.56 -4.71
N PRO A 66 3.22 14.13 -3.43
CA PRO A 66 2.10 13.34 -2.92
C PRO A 66 0.75 14.09 -2.82
#